data_AF-A0A931WVZ5-F1
#
_entry.id   AF-A0A931WVZ5-F1
#
_cell.length_a   1.000
_cell.length_b   1.000
_cell.length_c   1.000
_cell.angle_alpha   90.00
_cell.angle_beta   90.00
_cell.angle_gamma   90.00
#
_symmetry.space_group_name_H-M   'P 1'
#
loop_
_entity.id
_entity.type
_entity.pdbx_description
1 polymer ?
#
loop_
_entity_poly.entity_id
_entity_poly.type
_entity_poly.pdbx_seq_one_letter_code
_entity_poly.pdbx_strand_id
1 'polypeptide(L)'
;MTARLLKSTPKSSGAFPLARALRDYAALKARVGEVLIAGRRRVEKEMMRMRYHTGLLINEHVRLNHDRAAYGAEAVLKLEKDFDIDHTELNRYAQFAKSYPIGGGRRQLAFSLPWIHYRKLMIIKDDERRWELTLRAEKDEWSFEEIEARVRHAVGKDPDGKQPDRLPLVCLGPFFTYKIIRAAKGVLKYAPASSPQELLLDLGFKHRLEMSLFFPGARFTEGTIVTAAEGSFSLEKAEGAADDSLYTYKARVEEVLDGDTLKVDFHLGLGSRKGETIRLNHIDCPELDTPEGRAAKRFVESELAGSEFITLKSVRTRKEKWGRYLGDIFYSKNGSSAPMYLNQILLDKGYAVRVRM
;
A
#
# COMPACT_ATOMS: atom_id res chain seq x y z
N MET A 1 -27.56 -25.91 -10.80
CA MET A 1 -28.05 -25.82 -12.19
C MET A 1 -28.43 -24.36 -12.46
N THR A 2 -27.53 -23.51 -12.94
CA THR A 2 -27.29 -23.19 -14.37
C THR A 2 -28.56 -22.88 -15.17
N ALA A 3 -28.84 -21.59 -15.39
CA ALA A 3 -29.40 -21.00 -16.62
C ALA A 3 -29.40 -19.46 -16.45
N ARG A 4 -28.41 -18.72 -16.94
CA ARG A 4 -28.37 -18.13 -18.30
C ARG A 4 -29.76 -17.65 -18.76
N LEU A 5 -30.08 -16.37 -18.50
CA LEU A 5 -31.11 -15.51 -19.11
C LEU A 5 -30.95 -14.15 -18.40
N LEU A 6 -30.75 -12.97 -18.98
CA LEU A 6 -30.86 -12.46 -20.34
C LEU A 6 -29.86 -11.29 -20.48
N LYS A 7 -28.87 -11.44 -21.37
CA LYS A 7 -28.30 -10.28 -22.07
C LYS A 7 -29.28 -9.93 -23.18
N SER A 8 -30.27 -9.11 -22.87
CA SER A 8 -31.06 -8.41 -23.89
C SER A 8 -31.15 -6.95 -23.47
N THR A 9 -30.32 -6.11 -24.07
CA THR A 9 -30.58 -4.67 -24.12
C THR A 9 -31.93 -4.48 -24.81
N PRO A 10 -32.97 -3.94 -24.15
CA PRO A 10 -34.23 -3.70 -24.81
C PRO A 10 -34.02 -2.59 -25.85
N LYS A 11 -34.32 -2.91 -27.12
CA LYS A 11 -34.49 -1.91 -28.18
C LYS A 11 -35.52 -0.88 -27.73
N SER A 12 -35.28 0.37 -28.09
CA SER A 12 -36.11 1.54 -27.80
C SER A 12 -37.48 1.49 -28.49
N SER A 13 -38.37 0.61 -28.03
CA SER A 13 -39.80 0.71 -28.31
C SER A 13 -40.48 1.23 -27.05
N GLY A 14 -40.97 2.48 -27.10
CA GLY A 14 -41.59 3.21 -25.99
C GLY A 14 -42.94 2.67 -25.49
N ALA A 15 -43.17 1.35 -25.54
CA ALA A 15 -44.34 0.71 -24.97
C ALA A 15 -43.89 -0.16 -23.79
N PHE A 16 -44.30 0.21 -22.58
CA PHE A 16 -44.12 -0.60 -21.38
C PHE A 16 -45.29 -1.58 -21.26
N PRO A 17 -45.11 -2.90 -21.51
CA PRO A 17 -46.18 -3.85 -21.30
C PRO A 17 -46.45 -3.95 -19.79
N LEU A 18 -47.52 -3.29 -19.34
CA LEU A 18 -48.07 -3.38 -17.99
C LEU A 18 -48.79 -4.74 -17.83
N ALA A 19 -48.04 -5.84 -17.90
CA ALA A 19 -48.61 -7.15 -17.72
C ALA A 19 -48.84 -7.46 -16.22
N ARG A 20 -49.59 -8.54 -15.99
CA ARG A 20 -49.96 -9.24 -14.74
C ARG A 20 -48.84 -9.46 -13.69
N ALA A 21 -47.61 -9.03 -13.98
CA ALA A 21 -46.35 -9.25 -13.26
C ALA A 21 -46.02 -8.18 -12.19
N LEU A 22 -46.83 -7.14 -12.02
CA LEU A 22 -46.64 -6.09 -10.98
C LEU A 22 -47.60 -6.25 -9.78
N ARG A 23 -48.18 -7.44 -9.59
CA ARG A 23 -49.28 -7.66 -8.63
C ARG A 23 -48.85 -7.57 -7.17
N ASP A 24 -47.58 -7.80 -6.87
CA ASP A 24 -47.03 -7.64 -5.53
C ASP A 24 -45.96 -6.54 -5.47
N TYR A 25 -45.74 -6.02 -4.26
CA TYR A 25 -44.80 -4.93 -4.02
C TYR A 25 -43.35 -5.31 -4.33
N ALA A 26 -42.96 -6.58 -4.18
CA ALA A 26 -41.59 -7.00 -4.46
C ALA A 26 -41.29 -6.89 -5.97
N ALA A 27 -42.21 -7.35 -6.81
CA ALA A 27 -42.11 -7.24 -8.25
C ALA A 27 -42.19 -5.76 -8.72
N LEU A 28 -43.07 -4.95 -8.12
CA LEU A 28 -43.14 -3.51 -8.39
C LEU A 28 -41.82 -2.81 -8.01
N LYS A 29 -41.31 -3.05 -6.80
CA LYS A 29 -40.07 -2.46 -6.30
C LYS A 29 -38.88 -2.83 -7.17
N ALA A 30 -38.75 -4.11 -7.55
CA ALA A 30 -37.69 -4.57 -8.44
C ALA A 30 -37.75 -3.83 -9.79
N ARG A 31 -38.93 -3.77 -10.41
CA ARG A 31 -39.09 -3.16 -11.73
C ARG A 31 -38.92 -1.64 -11.73
N VAL A 32 -39.45 -0.95 -10.71
CA VAL A 32 -39.21 0.50 -10.51
C VAL A 32 -37.72 0.75 -10.30
N GLY A 33 -37.05 -0.07 -9.50
CA GLY A 33 -35.61 -0.02 -9.29
C GLY A 33 -34.83 -0.11 -10.60
N GLU A 34 -35.13 -1.10 -11.46
CA GLU A 34 -34.50 -1.26 -12.77
C GLU A 34 -34.65 -0.03 -13.66
N VAL A 35 -35.86 0.54 -13.75
CA VAL A 35 -36.14 1.73 -14.58
C VAL A 35 -35.37 2.94 -14.05
N LEU A 36 -35.40 3.18 -12.74
CA LEU A 36 -34.71 4.31 -12.13
C LEU A 36 -33.18 4.19 -12.27
N ILE A 37 -32.61 3.02 -12.01
CA ILE A 37 -31.17 2.77 -12.12
C ILE A 37 -30.71 2.92 -13.57
N ALA A 38 -31.42 2.30 -14.52
CA ALA A 38 -31.07 2.40 -15.94
C ALA A 38 -31.22 3.84 -16.47
N GLY A 39 -32.27 4.55 -16.03
CA GLY A 39 -32.47 5.97 -16.35
C GLY A 39 -31.33 6.84 -15.85
N ARG A 40 -30.98 6.73 -14.56
CA ARG A 40 -29.86 7.48 -13.95
C ARG A 40 -28.53 7.19 -14.65
N ARG A 41 -28.23 5.92 -14.97
CA ARG A 41 -27.00 5.54 -15.68
C ARG A 41 -26.91 6.19 -17.07
N ARG A 42 -28.02 6.31 -17.81
CA ARG A 42 -28.04 7.01 -19.10
C ARG A 42 -27.78 8.50 -18.94
N VAL A 43 -28.44 9.14 -17.97
CA VAL A 43 -28.25 10.58 -17.70
C VAL A 43 -26.80 10.85 -17.30
N GLU A 44 -26.23 10.08 -16.36
CA GLU A 44 -24.85 10.26 -15.92
C GLU A 44 -23.88 10.13 -17.09
N LYS A 45 -24.09 9.12 -17.95
CA LYS A 45 -23.26 8.89 -19.13
C LYS A 45 -23.28 10.07 -20.10
N GLU A 46 -24.46 10.58 -20.44
CA GLU A 46 -24.58 11.73 -21.33
C GLU A 46 -24.03 13.00 -20.68
N MET A 47 -24.19 13.16 -19.36
CA MET A 47 -23.55 14.23 -18.61
C MET A 47 -22.01 14.14 -18.67
N MET A 48 -21.42 12.94 -18.62
CA MET A 48 -19.96 12.78 -18.76
C MET A 48 -19.49 13.10 -20.18
N ARG A 49 -20.23 12.67 -21.20
CA ARG A 49 -19.95 13.02 -22.59
C ARG A 49 -20.01 14.53 -22.82
N MET A 50 -21.05 15.18 -22.31
CA MET A 50 -21.19 16.63 -22.37
C MET A 50 -19.96 17.31 -21.77
N ARG A 51 -19.56 16.95 -20.54
CA ARG A 51 -18.37 17.52 -19.90
C ARG A 51 -17.09 17.29 -20.73
N TYR A 52 -16.90 16.08 -21.24
CA TYR A 52 -15.75 15.74 -22.08
C TYR A 52 -15.70 16.57 -23.37
N HIS A 53 -16.82 16.66 -24.09
CA HIS A 53 -16.89 17.42 -25.35
C HIS A 53 -16.76 18.93 -25.13
N THR A 54 -17.36 19.48 -24.07
CA THR A 54 -17.13 20.87 -23.66
C THR A 54 -15.64 21.12 -23.39
N GLY A 55 -14.97 20.19 -22.71
CA GLY A 55 -13.53 20.25 -22.49
C GLY A 55 -12.70 20.22 -23.77
N LEU A 56 -13.08 19.40 -24.76
CA LEU A 56 -12.41 19.38 -26.07
C LEU A 56 -12.53 20.72 -26.78
N LEU A 57 -13.72 21.33 -26.78
CA LEU A 57 -13.94 22.64 -27.40
C LEU A 57 -13.10 23.74 -26.72
N ILE A 58 -13.06 23.75 -25.39
CA ILE A 58 -12.23 24.70 -24.63
C ILE A 58 -10.74 24.51 -24.97
N ASN A 59 -10.25 23.27 -24.94
CA ASN A 59 -8.86 22.96 -25.23
C ASN A 59 -8.48 23.34 -26.67
N GLU A 60 -9.36 23.07 -27.64
CA GLU A 60 -9.13 23.43 -29.04
C GLU A 60 -9.12 24.95 -29.23
N HIS A 61 -10.03 25.68 -28.59
CA HIS A 61 -10.02 27.15 -28.61
C HIS A 61 -8.72 27.72 -28.03
N VAL A 62 -8.26 27.21 -26.89
CA VAL A 62 -6.99 27.62 -26.28
C VAL A 62 -5.80 27.30 -27.20
N ARG A 63 -5.80 26.12 -27.83
CA ARG A 63 -4.76 25.71 -28.78
C ARG A 63 -4.69 26.62 -29.99
N LEU A 64 -5.83 26.96 -30.60
CA LEU A 64 -5.91 27.85 -31.76
C LEU A 64 -5.49 29.29 -31.43
N ASN A 65 -5.65 29.72 -30.18
CA ASN A 65 -5.33 31.08 -29.73
C ASN A 65 -4.09 31.14 -28.82
N HIS A 66 -3.16 30.18 -28.95
CA HIS A 66 -1.99 30.05 -28.07
C HIS A 66 -1.08 31.30 -28.04
N ASP A 67 -0.98 32.05 -29.14
CA ASP A 67 -0.24 33.33 -29.22
C ASP A 67 -0.84 34.44 -28.35
N ARG A 68 -2.06 34.24 -27.82
CA ARG A 68 -2.78 35.14 -26.93
C ARG A 68 -3.23 34.38 -25.69
N ALA A 69 -2.30 33.80 -24.93
CA ALA A 69 -2.63 32.99 -23.75
C ALA A 69 -3.61 33.65 -22.75
N ALA A 70 -3.50 34.97 -22.55
CA ALA A 70 -4.44 35.76 -21.73
C ALA A 70 -5.90 35.67 -22.23
N TYR A 71 -6.09 35.59 -23.55
CA TYR A 71 -7.39 35.47 -24.21
C TYR A 71 -8.05 34.11 -23.93
N GLY A 72 -7.28 33.03 -23.81
CA GLY A 72 -7.81 31.71 -23.45
C GLY A 72 -8.41 31.67 -22.05
N ALA A 73 -7.73 32.30 -21.07
CA ALA A 73 -8.26 32.44 -19.71
C ALA A 73 -9.49 33.35 -19.66
N GLU A 74 -9.46 34.46 -20.40
CA GLU A 74 -10.60 35.38 -20.52
C GLU A 74 -11.82 34.72 -21.17
N ALA A 75 -11.61 33.83 -22.16
CA ALA A 75 -12.69 33.09 -22.83
C ALA A 75 -13.44 32.17 -21.85
N VAL A 76 -12.74 31.48 -20.95
CA VAL A 76 -13.40 30.63 -19.93
C VAL A 76 -14.23 31.47 -18.95
N LEU A 77 -13.73 32.65 -18.55
CA LEU A 77 -14.49 33.57 -17.69
C LEU A 77 -15.74 34.14 -18.37
N LYS A 78 -15.72 34.31 -19.70
CA LYS A 78 -16.90 34.70 -20.48
C LYS A 78 -17.93 33.58 -20.53
N LEU A 79 -17.50 32.34 -20.77
CA LEU A 79 -18.38 31.17 -20.78
C LEU A 79 -19.13 30.98 -19.46
N GLU A 80 -18.51 31.30 -18.32
CA GLU A 80 -19.21 31.27 -17.02
C GLU A 80 -20.44 32.17 -17.02
N LYS A 81 -20.29 33.42 -17.49
CA LYS A 81 -21.39 34.40 -17.53
C LYS A 81 -22.48 34.00 -18.51
N ASP A 82 -22.10 33.40 -19.63
CA ASP A 82 -23.03 33.07 -20.71
C ASP A 82 -23.86 31.80 -20.42
N PHE A 83 -23.29 30.85 -19.66
CA PHE A 83 -23.91 29.53 -19.44
C PHE A 83 -24.24 29.20 -17.98
N ASP A 84 -23.94 30.09 -17.03
CA ASP A 84 -24.12 29.88 -15.59
C ASP A 84 -23.39 28.62 -15.08
N ILE A 85 -22.18 28.38 -15.62
CA ILE A 85 -21.29 27.28 -15.21
C ILE A 85 -20.00 27.89 -14.66
N ASP A 86 -19.72 27.63 -13.39
CA ASP A 86 -18.50 28.08 -12.71
C ASP A 86 -17.22 27.79 -13.53
N HIS A 87 -16.36 28.79 -13.70
CA HIS A 87 -15.11 28.66 -14.48
C HIS A 87 -14.20 27.55 -13.95
N THR A 88 -14.24 27.22 -12.65
CA THR A 88 -13.46 26.10 -12.10
C THR A 88 -13.99 24.77 -12.63
N GLU A 89 -15.30 24.60 -12.77
CA GLU A 89 -15.89 23.42 -13.42
C GLU A 89 -15.54 23.37 -14.91
N LEU A 90 -15.62 24.48 -15.64
CA LEU A 90 -15.20 24.53 -17.06
C LEU A 90 -13.73 24.16 -17.24
N ASN A 91 -12.86 24.64 -16.36
CA ASN A 91 -11.44 24.26 -16.33
C ASN A 91 -11.26 22.76 -16.02
N ARG A 92 -12.08 22.18 -15.13
CA ARG A 92 -12.06 20.73 -14.89
C ARG A 92 -12.54 19.93 -16.11
N TYR A 93 -13.47 20.46 -16.91
CA TYR A 93 -13.92 19.82 -18.15
C TYR A 93 -12.78 19.80 -19.17
N ALA A 94 -12.09 20.93 -19.34
CA ALA A 94 -10.88 21.03 -20.16
C ALA A 94 -9.79 20.04 -19.68
N GLN A 95 -9.54 19.97 -18.37
CA GLN A 95 -8.63 18.99 -17.77
C GLN A 95 -9.06 17.55 -18.06
N PHE A 96 -10.36 17.25 -18.02
CA PHE A 96 -10.90 15.91 -18.29
C PHE A 96 -10.64 15.46 -19.71
N ALA A 97 -10.95 16.32 -20.69
CA ALA A 97 -10.65 16.06 -22.08
C ALA A 97 -9.14 15.87 -22.33
N LYS A 98 -8.31 16.70 -21.69
CA LYS A 98 -6.85 16.62 -21.79
C LYS A 98 -6.26 15.36 -21.16
N SER A 99 -6.81 14.92 -20.02
CA SER A 99 -6.33 13.75 -19.28
C SER A 99 -6.66 12.42 -19.96
N TYR A 100 -7.68 12.41 -20.84
CA TYR A 100 -8.10 11.22 -21.59
C TYR A 100 -8.23 11.55 -23.08
N PRO A 101 -7.12 11.75 -23.81
CA PRO A 101 -7.18 12.04 -25.24
C PRO A 101 -7.71 10.82 -26.01
N ILE A 102 -8.88 10.95 -26.65
CA ILE A 102 -9.48 9.91 -27.48
C ILE A 102 -9.11 10.22 -28.94
N GLY A 103 -7.95 9.73 -29.39
CA GLY A 103 -7.48 9.91 -30.77
C GLY A 103 -6.63 8.73 -31.24
N GLY A 104 -6.95 8.16 -32.40
CA GLY A 104 -6.06 7.28 -33.18
C GLY A 104 -5.72 5.88 -32.66
N GLY A 105 -6.13 5.44 -31.45
CA GLY A 105 -5.83 4.07 -31.00
C GLY A 105 -6.51 3.58 -29.72
N ARG A 106 -6.98 2.31 -29.77
CA ARG A 106 -7.35 1.29 -28.76
C ARG A 106 -8.08 1.64 -27.45
N ARG A 107 -7.98 2.84 -26.86
CA ARG A 107 -8.58 3.18 -25.55
C ARG A 107 -9.80 4.09 -25.73
N GLN A 108 -10.92 3.72 -25.11
CA GLN A 108 -12.18 4.48 -25.14
C GLN A 108 -12.82 4.46 -23.76
N LEU A 109 -13.36 5.59 -23.33
CA LEU A 109 -14.15 5.68 -22.11
C LEU A 109 -15.57 5.18 -22.37
N ALA A 110 -16.08 4.33 -21.48
CA ALA A 110 -17.48 3.96 -21.43
C ALA A 110 -18.37 5.10 -20.93
N PHE A 111 -17.77 6.08 -20.24
CA PHE A 111 -18.46 7.20 -19.59
C PHE A 111 -19.46 6.72 -18.52
N SER A 112 -19.18 5.58 -17.88
CA SER A 112 -20.09 4.92 -16.94
C SER A 112 -19.89 5.34 -15.48
N LEU A 113 -18.79 6.03 -15.17
CA LEU A 113 -18.49 6.46 -13.80
C LEU A 113 -19.10 7.85 -13.51
N PRO A 114 -19.49 8.12 -12.25
CA PRO A 114 -19.88 9.45 -11.83
C PRO A 114 -18.75 10.49 -11.94
N TRP A 115 -19.10 11.77 -12.09
CA TRP A 115 -18.09 12.86 -12.25
C TRP A 115 -17.00 12.85 -11.15
N ILE A 116 -17.39 12.63 -9.89
CA ILE A 116 -16.48 12.63 -8.75
C ILE A 116 -15.39 11.54 -8.88
N HIS A 117 -15.67 10.44 -9.58
CA HIS A 117 -14.73 9.35 -9.80
C HIS A 117 -13.66 9.76 -10.81
N TYR A 118 -14.05 10.33 -11.96
CA TYR A 118 -13.09 10.88 -12.93
C TYR A 118 -12.24 11.99 -12.31
N ARG A 119 -12.84 12.88 -11.51
CA ARG A 119 -12.10 13.91 -10.77
C ARG A 119 -10.99 13.33 -9.89
N LYS A 120 -11.25 12.20 -9.23
CA LYS A 120 -10.24 11.52 -8.41
C LYS A 120 -9.15 10.86 -9.26
N LEU A 121 -9.53 10.18 -10.34
CA LEU A 121 -8.60 9.49 -11.25
C LEU A 121 -7.68 10.47 -12.00
N MET A 122 -8.17 11.68 -12.34
CA MET A 122 -7.38 12.74 -12.99
C MET A 122 -6.21 13.27 -12.14
N ILE A 123 -6.13 12.93 -10.85
CA ILE A 123 -4.99 13.29 -9.99
C ILE A 123 -3.75 12.47 -10.36
N ILE A 124 -3.91 11.28 -10.96
CA ILE A 124 -2.80 10.42 -11.34
C ILE A 124 -2.06 11.05 -12.53
N LYS A 125 -0.80 11.44 -12.31
CA LYS A 125 0.06 12.06 -13.35
C LYS A 125 0.51 11.05 -14.41
N ASP A 126 0.76 9.80 -14.03
CA ASP A 126 1.14 8.73 -14.97
C ASP A 126 -0.05 8.37 -15.89
N ASP A 127 0.12 8.60 -17.18
CA ASP A 127 -0.94 8.42 -18.18
C ASP A 127 -1.37 6.96 -18.34
N GLU A 128 -0.41 6.03 -18.40
CA GLU A 128 -0.70 4.60 -18.55
C GLU A 128 -1.49 4.08 -17.35
N ARG A 129 -1.04 4.43 -16.14
CA ARG A 129 -1.67 4.03 -14.90
C ARG A 129 -3.05 4.65 -14.72
N ARG A 130 -3.20 5.93 -15.08
CA ARG A 130 -4.50 6.63 -15.06
C ARG A 130 -5.50 5.94 -15.98
N TRP A 131 -5.11 5.63 -17.22
CA TRP A 131 -5.95 4.93 -18.19
C TRP A 131 -6.32 3.52 -17.71
N GLU A 132 -5.35 2.75 -17.23
CA GLU A 132 -5.59 1.38 -16.73
C GLU A 132 -6.62 1.37 -15.59
N LEU A 133 -6.43 2.21 -14.57
CA LEU A 133 -7.34 2.30 -13.43
C LEU A 133 -8.73 2.80 -13.83
N THR A 134 -8.80 3.74 -14.78
CA THR A 134 -10.09 4.26 -15.27
C THR A 134 -10.89 3.19 -16.01
N LEU A 135 -10.27 2.48 -16.95
CA LEU A 135 -10.93 1.43 -17.72
C LEU A 135 -11.37 0.26 -16.84
N ARG A 136 -10.57 -0.07 -15.81
CA ARG A 136 -10.93 -1.09 -14.82
C ARG A 136 -12.07 -0.63 -13.92
N ALA A 137 -12.04 0.61 -13.43
CA ALA A 137 -13.14 1.19 -12.66
C ALA A 137 -14.45 1.19 -13.45
N GLU A 138 -14.43 1.57 -14.73
CA GLU A 138 -15.62 1.54 -15.60
C GLU A 138 -16.15 0.12 -15.84
N LYS A 139 -15.25 -0.85 -16.00
CA LYS A 139 -15.58 -2.25 -16.27
C LYS A 139 -16.13 -2.98 -15.05
N ASP A 140 -15.50 -2.78 -13.90
CA ASP A 140 -15.77 -3.49 -12.66
C ASP A 140 -16.73 -2.70 -11.74
N GLU A 141 -17.21 -1.53 -12.19
CA GLU A 141 -18.14 -0.64 -11.47
C GLU A 141 -17.67 -0.27 -10.05
N TRP A 142 -16.40 0.12 -9.91
CA TRP A 142 -15.80 0.44 -8.60
C TRP A 142 -16.53 1.54 -7.85
N SER A 143 -16.62 1.38 -6.52
CA SER A 143 -17.08 2.43 -5.61
C SER A 143 -16.10 3.60 -5.54
N PHE A 144 -16.54 4.72 -4.97
CA PHE A 144 -15.67 5.86 -4.75
C PHE A 144 -14.51 5.52 -3.79
N GLU A 145 -14.78 4.77 -2.73
CA GLU A 145 -13.78 4.31 -1.75
C GLU A 145 -12.71 3.43 -2.41
N GLU A 146 -13.13 2.54 -3.30
CA GLU A 146 -12.23 1.67 -4.05
C GLU A 146 -11.33 2.44 -5.01
N ILE A 147 -11.86 3.47 -5.67
CA ILE A 147 -11.07 4.39 -6.51
C ILE A 147 -10.12 5.21 -5.65
N GLU A 148 -10.58 5.73 -4.51
CA GLU A 148 -9.74 6.53 -3.63
C GLU A 148 -8.55 5.73 -3.08
N ALA A 149 -8.78 4.50 -2.63
CA ALA A 149 -7.72 3.62 -2.18
C ALA A 149 -6.68 3.39 -3.30
N ARG A 150 -7.12 3.07 -4.51
CA ARG A 150 -6.20 2.79 -5.64
C ARG A 150 -5.47 4.02 -6.14
N VAL A 151 -6.14 5.17 -6.17
CA VAL A 151 -5.51 6.46 -6.51
C VAL A 151 -4.46 6.83 -5.46
N ARG A 152 -4.69 6.55 -4.17
CA ARG A 152 -3.68 6.76 -3.13
C ARG A 152 -2.40 5.98 -3.42
N HIS A 153 -2.51 4.72 -3.84
CA HIS A 153 -1.34 3.90 -4.17
C HIS A 153 -0.70 4.26 -5.52
N ALA A 154 -1.49 4.71 -6.50
CA ALA A 154 -0.97 5.17 -7.79
C ALA A 154 -0.30 6.55 -7.71
N VAL A 155 -0.73 7.39 -6.78
CA VAL A 155 -0.15 8.72 -6.50
C VAL A 155 0.75 8.58 -5.29
N GLY A 156 1.91 7.93 -5.45
CA GLY A 156 3.02 8.11 -4.50
C GLY A 156 3.31 9.61 -4.38
N LYS A 157 3.06 10.21 -3.22
CA LYS A 157 3.14 11.68 -3.10
C LYS A 157 4.56 12.14 -2.81
N ASP A 158 5.12 12.89 -3.76
CA ASP A 158 5.32 14.33 -3.54
C ASP A 158 4.84 15.13 -4.78
N PRO A 159 3.92 16.11 -4.65
CA PRO A 159 3.43 16.92 -5.77
C PRO A 159 4.51 17.76 -6.47
N ASP A 160 5.62 18.03 -5.76
CA ASP A 160 6.70 18.95 -6.15
C ASP A 160 7.80 18.33 -7.04
N GLY A 161 7.68 17.06 -7.44
CA GLY A 161 8.71 16.44 -8.29
C GLY A 161 10.08 16.33 -7.61
N LYS A 162 10.15 16.50 -6.28
CA LYS A 162 11.30 16.06 -5.50
C LYS A 162 11.33 14.53 -5.57
N GLN A 163 12.52 13.97 -5.82
CA GLN A 163 12.72 12.52 -5.71
C GLN A 163 12.09 12.04 -4.42
N PRO A 164 11.38 10.89 -4.42
CA PRO A 164 10.77 10.38 -3.20
C PRO A 164 11.87 10.31 -2.13
N ASP A 165 11.66 11.03 -1.03
CA ASP A 165 12.58 11.03 0.11
C ASP A 165 12.94 9.60 0.43
N ARG A 166 14.23 9.26 0.27
CA ARG A 166 14.72 7.93 0.65
C ARG A 166 14.32 7.65 2.09
N LEU A 167 13.89 6.43 2.35
CA LEU A 167 13.67 5.98 3.71
C LEU A 167 14.94 6.20 4.54
N PRO A 168 14.80 6.48 5.85
CA PRO A 168 15.95 6.72 6.72
C PRO A 168 17.00 5.61 6.60
N LEU A 169 18.28 5.99 6.69
CA LEU A 169 19.36 5.01 6.71
C LEU A 169 19.17 4.10 7.92
N VAL A 170 19.18 2.79 7.67
CA VAL A 170 19.04 1.78 8.73
C VAL A 170 20.44 1.33 9.15
N CYS A 171 20.77 1.50 10.44
CA CYS A 171 22.01 0.98 11.01
C CYS A 171 21.89 -0.54 11.22
N LEU A 172 22.55 -1.31 10.38
CA LEU A 172 22.68 -2.77 10.53
C LEU A 172 23.88 -3.06 11.42
N GLY A 173 23.63 -3.65 12.59
CA GLY A 173 24.69 -4.14 13.46
C GLY A 173 24.99 -5.63 13.21
N PRO A 174 26.03 -6.18 13.86
CA PRO A 174 26.37 -7.58 13.72
C PRO A 174 25.24 -8.50 14.21
N PHE A 175 25.08 -9.64 13.55
CA PHE A 175 24.20 -10.70 14.07
C PHE A 175 24.65 -11.18 15.43
N PHE A 176 23.72 -11.81 16.16
CA PHE A 176 24.01 -12.42 17.47
C PHE A 176 24.57 -11.43 18.49
N THR A 177 24.11 -10.18 18.41
CA THR A 177 24.41 -9.10 19.36
C THR A 177 23.20 -8.87 20.25
N TYR A 178 23.41 -8.91 21.57
CA TYR A 178 22.35 -8.91 22.57
C TYR A 178 22.62 -7.88 23.66
N LYS A 179 21.56 -7.47 24.35
CA LYS A 179 21.66 -6.59 25.51
C LYS A 179 21.33 -7.35 26.78
N ILE A 180 22.17 -7.18 27.80
CA ILE A 180 21.88 -7.68 29.14
C ILE A 180 20.96 -6.68 29.83
N ILE A 181 19.83 -7.18 30.32
CA ILE A 181 18.79 -6.37 30.97
C ILE A 181 18.48 -6.95 32.35
N ARG A 182 17.90 -6.11 33.20
CA ARG A 182 17.39 -6.59 34.49
C ARG A 182 16.03 -7.25 34.33
N ALA A 183 15.82 -8.37 35.02
CA ALA A 183 14.50 -8.97 35.14
C ALA A 183 13.53 -7.99 35.85
N ALA A 184 12.31 -7.86 35.34
CA ALA A 184 11.26 -7.14 36.06
C ALA A 184 10.81 -7.98 37.28
N LYS A 185 10.31 -7.31 38.33
CA LYS A 185 9.83 -7.99 39.54
C LYS A 185 8.79 -9.06 39.18
N GLY A 186 8.98 -10.29 39.65
CA GLY A 186 8.03 -11.41 39.50
C GLY A 186 8.05 -12.15 38.16
N VAL A 187 9.00 -11.84 37.25
CA VAL A 187 9.13 -12.55 35.96
C VAL A 187 9.72 -13.96 36.14
N LEU A 188 10.59 -14.15 37.12
CA LEU A 188 11.25 -15.42 37.40
C LEU A 188 10.50 -16.12 38.54
N LYS A 189 9.63 -17.07 38.18
CA LYS A 189 8.72 -17.75 39.12
C LYS A 189 9.40 -18.68 40.12
N TYR A 190 10.66 -19.06 39.87
CA TYR A 190 11.40 -20.05 40.66
C TYR A 190 12.74 -19.53 41.20
N ALA A 191 12.95 -18.21 41.16
CA ALA A 191 14.16 -17.57 41.65
C ALA A 191 14.21 -17.58 43.19
N PRO A 192 15.31 -18.06 43.83
CA PRO A 192 15.45 -17.97 45.27
C PRO A 192 15.50 -16.50 45.72
N ALA A 193 14.83 -16.20 46.84
CA ALA A 193 14.64 -14.84 47.36
C ALA A 193 15.94 -14.07 47.70
N SER A 194 17.09 -14.76 47.73
CA SER A 194 18.42 -14.23 48.03
C SER A 194 19.28 -13.98 46.77
N SER A 195 18.76 -14.20 45.57
CA SER A 195 19.55 -14.05 44.34
C SER A 195 19.78 -12.57 44.01
N PRO A 196 21.03 -12.15 43.75
CA PRO A 196 21.33 -10.79 43.31
C PRO A 196 20.63 -10.53 41.96
N GLN A 197 19.53 -9.78 42.03
CA GLN A 197 18.93 -8.98 40.95
C GLN A 197 19.15 -9.56 39.54
N GLU A 198 18.44 -10.65 39.24
CA GLU A 198 18.71 -11.55 38.11
C GLU A 198 18.75 -10.82 36.75
N LEU A 199 19.86 -11.04 36.05
CA LEU A 199 20.11 -10.51 34.72
C LEU A 199 19.59 -11.47 33.66
N LEU A 200 19.03 -10.92 32.60
CA LEU A 200 18.54 -11.64 31.43
C LEU A 200 19.31 -11.19 30.21
N LEU A 201 19.60 -12.13 29.31
CA LEU A 201 20.02 -11.83 27.96
C LEU A 201 18.76 -11.59 27.11
N ASP A 202 18.60 -10.39 26.56
CA ASP A 202 17.48 -10.05 25.68
C ASP A 202 17.81 -10.41 24.23
N LEU A 203 17.15 -11.46 23.71
CA LEU A 203 17.27 -11.89 22.32
C LEU A 203 16.23 -11.19 21.42
N GLY A 204 15.43 -10.27 22.00
CA GLY A 204 14.32 -9.60 21.31
C GLY A 204 13.06 -10.46 21.25
N PHE A 205 11.99 -9.88 20.70
CA PHE A 205 10.68 -10.55 20.54
C PHE A 205 10.11 -11.20 21.82
N LYS A 206 10.45 -10.63 22.98
CA LYS A 206 10.14 -11.17 24.32
C LYS A 206 10.78 -12.54 24.62
N HIS A 207 11.76 -12.96 23.83
CA HIS A 207 12.56 -14.16 24.08
C HIS A 207 13.80 -13.78 24.87
N ARG A 208 14.01 -14.43 26.02
CA ARG A 208 15.05 -14.07 26.99
C ARG A 208 15.68 -15.32 27.58
N LEU A 209 16.98 -15.25 27.84
CA LEU A 209 17.71 -16.31 28.54
C LEU A 209 18.18 -15.81 29.91
N GLU A 210 18.10 -16.68 30.92
CA GLU A 210 18.57 -16.37 32.27
C GLU A 210 20.10 -16.46 32.33
N MET A 211 20.77 -15.37 32.69
CA MET A 211 22.25 -15.32 32.67
C MET A 211 22.87 -16.36 33.60
N SER A 212 22.30 -16.55 34.80
CA SER A 212 22.79 -17.49 35.80
C SER A 212 22.68 -18.96 35.37
N LEU A 213 21.65 -19.30 34.60
CA LEU A 213 21.41 -20.67 34.12
C LEU A 213 22.23 -21.00 32.88
N PHE A 214 22.24 -20.10 31.89
CA PHE A 214 22.84 -20.38 30.59
C PHE A 214 24.33 -20.01 30.52
N PHE A 215 24.79 -19.09 31.38
CA PHE A 215 26.18 -18.60 31.39
C PHE A 215 26.74 -18.54 32.81
N PRO A 216 26.82 -19.68 33.52
CA PRO A 216 27.30 -19.72 34.90
C PRO A 216 28.73 -19.17 34.99
N GLY A 217 28.94 -18.20 35.88
CA GLY A 217 30.24 -17.56 36.10
C GLY A 217 30.55 -16.36 35.19
N ALA A 218 29.71 -16.05 34.20
CA ALA A 218 29.85 -14.84 33.40
C ALA A 218 29.64 -13.58 34.27
N ARG A 219 30.57 -12.62 34.17
CA ARG A 219 30.56 -11.38 34.98
C ARG A 219 30.23 -10.18 34.11
N PHE A 220 28.95 -10.00 33.83
CA PHE A 220 28.43 -8.83 33.11
C PHE A 220 27.45 -8.04 33.97
N THR A 221 27.25 -6.78 33.62
CA THR A 221 26.30 -5.88 34.28
C THR A 221 25.13 -5.53 33.35
N GLU A 222 24.02 -5.05 33.93
CA GLU A 222 22.91 -4.49 33.18
C GLU A 222 23.37 -3.42 32.18
N GLY A 223 22.80 -3.43 30.99
CA GLY A 223 23.13 -2.52 29.90
C GLY A 223 24.30 -2.97 29.03
N THR A 224 25.09 -3.97 29.48
CA THR A 224 26.21 -4.49 28.68
C THR A 224 25.69 -5.11 27.39
N ILE A 225 26.29 -4.72 26.27
CA ILE A 225 26.06 -5.34 24.97
C ILE A 225 27.11 -6.43 24.76
N VAL A 226 26.65 -7.61 24.37
CA VAL A 226 27.48 -8.79 24.19
C VAL A 226 27.22 -9.41 22.82
N THR A 227 28.19 -10.17 22.31
CA THR A 227 28.03 -10.99 21.10
C THR A 227 28.25 -12.46 21.42
N ALA A 228 27.73 -13.33 20.56
CA ALA A 228 28.05 -14.75 20.54
C ALA A 228 28.42 -15.19 19.11
N ALA A 229 29.40 -16.08 18.98
CA ALA A 229 29.66 -16.75 17.72
C ALA A 229 28.48 -17.67 17.33
N GLU A 230 28.21 -17.81 16.02
CA GLU A 230 27.13 -18.68 15.52
C GLU A 230 27.36 -20.12 16.00
N GLY A 231 26.39 -20.67 16.74
CA GLY A 231 26.46 -22.04 17.30
C GLY A 231 27.23 -22.17 18.62
N SER A 232 27.83 -21.11 19.16
CA SER A 232 28.49 -21.13 20.47
C SER A 232 27.54 -20.71 21.59
N PHE A 233 27.70 -21.28 22.79
CA PHE A 233 27.09 -20.82 24.05
C PHE A 233 28.10 -20.05 24.90
N SER A 234 28.89 -19.18 24.26
CA SER A 234 29.81 -18.26 24.91
C SER A 234 29.46 -16.81 24.57
N LEU A 235 29.65 -15.90 25.53
CA LEU A 235 29.39 -14.48 25.36
C LEU A 235 30.68 -13.69 25.52
N GLU A 236 30.87 -12.71 24.65
CA GLU A 236 31.96 -11.75 24.71
C GLU A 236 31.39 -10.34 24.67
N LYS A 237 32.07 -9.38 25.31
CA LYS A 237 31.64 -7.98 25.28
C LYS A 237 31.77 -7.44 23.85
N ALA A 238 30.70 -6.81 23.36
CA ALA A 238 30.68 -6.21 22.04
C ALA A 238 31.36 -4.83 22.09
N GLU A 239 32.68 -4.80 21.94
CA GLU A 239 33.42 -3.53 22.00
C GLU A 239 32.96 -2.56 20.90
N GLY A 240 32.65 -1.32 21.29
CA GLY A 240 32.17 -0.27 20.39
C GLY A 240 30.71 -0.40 19.94
N ALA A 241 29.98 -1.43 20.38
CA ALA A 241 28.56 -1.57 20.06
C ALA A 241 27.71 -0.55 20.84
N ALA A 242 26.75 0.06 20.16
CA ALA A 242 25.75 0.95 20.73
C ALA A 242 24.35 0.37 20.57
N ASP A 243 23.37 0.96 21.26
CA ASP A 243 21.98 0.45 21.26
C ASP A 243 21.36 0.37 19.85
N ASP A 244 21.79 1.23 18.93
CA ASP A 244 21.36 1.25 17.53
C ASP A 244 21.92 0.09 16.71
N SER A 245 22.93 -0.63 17.18
CA SER A 245 23.50 -1.83 16.53
C SER A 245 22.71 -3.11 16.86
N LEU A 246 21.91 -3.09 17.93
CA LEU A 246 21.11 -4.25 18.38
C LEU A 246 19.99 -4.63 17.42
N TYR A 247 19.42 -5.82 17.61
CA TYR A 247 18.18 -6.25 16.93
C TYR A 247 18.28 -6.33 15.40
N THR A 248 19.48 -6.60 14.92
CA THR A 248 19.74 -7.03 13.55
C THR A 248 19.78 -8.54 13.53
N TYR A 249 18.89 -9.17 12.77
CA TYR A 249 18.71 -10.62 12.80
C TYR A 249 18.90 -11.23 11.42
N LYS A 250 19.47 -12.42 11.42
CA LYS A 250 19.37 -13.36 10.31
C LYS A 250 18.03 -14.07 10.43
N ALA A 251 17.24 -14.10 9.36
CA ALA A 251 15.93 -14.73 9.35
C ALA A 251 15.67 -15.45 8.03
N ARG A 252 14.87 -16.51 8.09
CA ARG A 252 14.32 -17.17 6.91
C ARG A 252 12.88 -16.73 6.72
N VAL A 253 12.51 -16.41 5.48
CA VAL A 253 11.12 -16.10 5.15
C VAL A 253 10.36 -17.42 5.05
N GLU A 254 9.34 -17.59 5.90
CA GLU A 254 8.45 -18.76 5.82
C GLU A 254 7.35 -18.51 4.79
N GLU A 255 6.75 -17.32 4.82
CA GLU A 255 5.61 -16.96 3.99
C GLU A 255 5.54 -15.44 3.80
N VAL A 256 5.23 -14.99 2.59
CA VAL A 256 4.80 -13.62 2.33
C VAL A 256 3.29 -13.58 2.50
N LEU A 257 2.78 -12.92 3.54
CA LEU A 257 1.35 -12.84 3.79
C LEU A 257 0.72 -11.81 2.84
N ASP A 258 1.27 -10.60 2.84
CA ASP A 258 0.86 -9.44 2.04
C ASP A 258 2.10 -8.73 1.44
N GLY A 259 1.89 -7.72 0.58
CA GLY A 259 2.99 -6.94 0.00
C GLY A 259 3.89 -6.22 1.03
N ASP A 260 3.40 -6.00 2.25
CA ASP A 260 4.15 -5.37 3.33
C ASP A 260 4.21 -6.22 4.61
N THR A 261 3.78 -7.47 4.60
CA THR A 261 3.68 -8.30 5.81
C THR A 261 4.19 -9.72 5.54
N LEU A 262 5.18 -10.16 6.31
CA LEU A 262 5.87 -11.44 6.15
C LEU A 262 5.85 -12.24 7.45
N LYS A 263 5.77 -13.56 7.33
CA LYS A 263 6.06 -14.50 8.41
C LYS A 263 7.49 -15.00 8.27
N VAL A 264 8.26 -14.86 9.34
CA VAL A 264 9.70 -15.17 9.33
C VAL A 264 10.07 -16.03 10.53
N ASP A 265 11.09 -16.87 10.34
CA ASP A 265 11.75 -17.65 11.38
C ASP A 265 13.11 -17.00 11.69
N PHE A 266 13.21 -16.36 12.86
CA PHE A 266 14.42 -15.69 13.31
C PHE A 266 15.44 -16.68 13.86
N HIS A 267 16.68 -16.53 13.40
CA HIS A 267 17.83 -17.21 13.98
C HIS A 267 18.41 -16.30 15.06
N LEU A 268 18.02 -16.55 16.33
CA LEU A 268 18.41 -15.71 17.46
C LEU A 268 19.75 -16.12 18.08
N GLY A 269 20.40 -17.17 17.56
CA GLY A 269 21.63 -17.73 18.15
C GLY A 269 21.34 -18.51 19.43
N LEU A 270 22.39 -19.08 20.05
CA LEU A 270 22.28 -19.75 21.36
C LEU A 270 21.19 -20.84 21.40
N GLY A 271 21.09 -21.63 20.31
CA GLY A 271 20.06 -22.66 20.14
C GLY A 271 18.62 -22.15 20.03
N SER A 272 18.41 -20.83 19.99
CA SER A 272 17.09 -20.20 19.97
C SER A 272 16.64 -19.82 18.56
N ARG A 273 15.38 -20.13 18.25
CA ARG A 273 14.67 -19.66 17.07
C ARG A 273 13.32 -19.08 17.44
N LYS A 274 12.79 -18.19 16.61
CA LYS A 274 11.50 -17.56 16.88
C LYS A 274 10.75 -17.23 15.60
N GLY A 275 9.59 -17.85 15.41
CA GLY A 275 8.64 -17.46 14.37
C GLY A 275 7.85 -16.21 14.78
N GLU A 276 7.83 -15.19 13.91
CA GLU A 276 7.04 -13.96 14.11
C GLU A 276 6.49 -13.41 12.79
N THR A 277 5.48 -12.56 12.90
CA THR A 277 4.94 -11.78 11.78
C THR A 277 5.49 -10.36 11.83
N ILE A 278 6.14 -9.96 10.75
CA ILE A 278 6.78 -8.67 10.56
C ILE A 278 6.00 -7.87 9.53
N ARG A 279 5.67 -6.64 9.87
CA ARG A 279 5.20 -5.63 8.93
C ARG A 279 6.35 -4.71 8.54
N LEU A 280 6.48 -4.44 7.25
CA LEU A 280 7.51 -3.56 6.72
C LEU A 280 7.31 -2.15 7.26
N ASN A 281 8.37 -1.62 7.83
CA ASN A 281 8.37 -0.30 8.42
C ASN A 281 8.30 0.79 7.34
N HIS A 282 7.73 1.94 7.71
CA HIS A 282 7.56 3.15 6.89
C HIS A 282 6.65 3.05 5.66
N ILE A 283 6.14 1.87 5.30
CA ILE A 283 5.41 1.66 4.05
C ILE A 283 4.07 0.94 4.27
N ASP A 284 3.18 1.09 3.30
CA ASP A 284 1.86 0.49 3.25
C ASP A 284 1.56 0.00 1.83
N CYS A 285 1.23 -1.28 1.70
CA CYS A 285 0.83 -1.86 0.42
C CYS A 285 -0.70 -1.81 0.24
N PRO A 286 -1.21 -1.86 -1.01
CA PRO A 286 -2.63 -2.07 -1.24
C PRO A 286 -3.13 -3.37 -0.61
N GLU A 287 -4.40 -3.39 -0.21
CA GLU A 287 -5.06 -4.54 0.41
C GLU A 287 -4.95 -5.81 -0.46
N LEU A 288 -4.71 -6.97 0.16
CA LEU A 288 -4.41 -8.24 -0.53
C LEU A 288 -5.53 -8.70 -1.48
N ASP A 289 -6.78 -8.41 -1.15
CA ASP A 289 -7.94 -8.76 -1.97
C ASP A 289 -8.06 -7.91 -3.24
N THR A 290 -7.25 -6.86 -3.38
CA THR A 290 -7.13 -6.07 -4.60
C THR A 290 -6.12 -6.69 -5.58
N PRO A 291 -6.30 -6.52 -6.90
CA PRO A 291 -5.30 -6.94 -7.89
C PRO A 291 -3.92 -6.30 -7.66
N GLU A 292 -3.90 -5.06 -7.16
CA GLU A 292 -2.69 -4.32 -6.82
C GLU A 292 -1.96 -4.93 -5.63
N GLY A 293 -2.68 -5.30 -4.56
CA GLY A 293 -2.11 -5.98 -3.39
C GLY A 293 -1.56 -7.37 -3.75
N ARG A 294 -2.25 -8.13 -4.61
CA ARG A 294 -1.73 -9.39 -5.15
C ARG A 294 -0.50 -9.21 -6.03
N ALA A 295 -0.37 -8.07 -6.72
CA ALA A 295 0.80 -7.76 -7.51
C ALA A 295 1.99 -7.40 -6.60
N ALA A 296 1.77 -6.61 -5.55
CA ALA A 296 2.78 -6.28 -4.55
C ALA A 296 3.30 -7.54 -3.83
N LYS A 297 2.40 -8.43 -3.39
CA LYS A 297 2.76 -9.73 -2.80
C LYS A 297 3.64 -10.57 -3.74
N ARG A 298 3.20 -10.76 -4.99
CA ARG A 298 3.95 -11.53 -5.99
C ARG A 298 5.32 -10.93 -6.29
N PHE A 299 5.40 -9.59 -6.29
CA PHE A 299 6.68 -8.91 -6.44
C PHE A 299 7.62 -9.23 -5.28
N VAL A 300 7.17 -9.14 -4.03
CA VAL A 300 7.97 -9.50 -2.84
C VAL A 300 8.41 -10.97 -2.89
N GLU A 301 7.50 -11.89 -3.21
CA GLU A 301 7.82 -13.31 -3.39
C GLU A 301 8.93 -13.50 -4.43
N SER A 302 8.85 -12.80 -5.57
CA SER A 302 9.86 -12.89 -6.64
C SER A 302 11.19 -12.24 -6.29
N GLU A 303 11.18 -11.19 -5.46
CA GLU A 303 12.40 -10.51 -5.03
C GLU A 303 13.17 -11.33 -4.00
N LEU A 304 12.45 -11.98 -3.09
CA LEU A 304 13.02 -12.83 -2.04
C LEU A 304 13.27 -14.27 -2.51
N ALA A 305 12.76 -14.66 -3.68
CA ALA A 305 13.01 -15.97 -4.28
C ALA A 305 14.52 -16.23 -4.42
N GLY A 306 14.97 -17.38 -3.89
CA GLY A 306 16.38 -17.79 -3.92
C GLY A 306 17.24 -17.17 -2.81
N SER A 307 16.70 -16.28 -1.98
CA SER A 307 17.38 -15.84 -0.75
C SER A 307 17.17 -16.88 0.35
N GLU A 308 18.22 -17.62 0.73
CA GLU A 308 18.14 -18.56 1.86
C GLU A 308 17.87 -17.82 3.18
N PHE A 309 18.54 -16.69 3.36
CA PHE A 309 18.39 -15.83 4.53
C PHE A 309 18.25 -14.36 4.12
N ILE A 310 17.45 -13.65 4.90
CA ILE A 310 17.35 -12.19 4.88
C ILE A 310 17.99 -11.62 6.13
N THR A 311 18.41 -10.37 6.03
CA THR A 311 18.80 -9.53 7.16
C THR A 311 17.61 -8.65 7.54
N LEU A 312 17.22 -8.67 8.80
CA LEU A 312 16.09 -7.90 9.30
C LEU A 312 16.52 -7.01 10.46
N LYS A 313 16.23 -5.73 10.36
CA LYS A 313 16.32 -4.79 11.49
C LYS A 313 14.95 -4.59 12.11
N SER A 314 14.80 -4.89 13.39
CA SER A 314 13.55 -4.59 14.11
C SER A 314 13.59 -3.17 14.66
N VAL A 315 12.52 -2.40 14.41
CA VAL A 315 12.40 -1.00 14.87
C VAL A 315 12.03 -0.94 16.36
N ARG A 316 11.25 -1.93 16.81
CA ARG A 316 10.82 -2.08 18.21
C ARG A 316 10.74 -3.55 18.56
N THR A 317 11.27 -3.92 19.71
CA THR A 317 11.07 -5.25 20.32
C THR A 317 9.74 -5.38 21.06
N ARG A 318 8.83 -4.41 20.89
CA ARG A 318 7.44 -4.45 21.34
C ARG A 318 6.50 -4.38 20.14
N LYS A 319 5.42 -5.16 20.23
CA LYS A 319 4.36 -5.18 19.23
C LYS A 319 3.69 -3.81 19.14
N GLU A 320 3.34 -3.40 17.92
CA GLU A 320 2.48 -2.23 17.69
C GLU A 320 1.05 -2.48 18.18
N LYS A 321 0.16 -1.48 18.05
CA LYS A 321 -1.26 -1.57 18.46
C LYS A 321 -2.00 -2.80 17.91
N TRP A 322 -1.54 -3.33 16.77
CA TRP A 322 -2.13 -4.48 16.10
C TRP A 322 -1.37 -5.80 16.33
N GLY A 323 -0.43 -5.85 17.29
CA GLY A 323 0.21 -7.10 17.67
C GLY A 323 1.34 -7.58 16.74
N ARG A 324 1.76 -6.76 15.77
CA ARG A 324 2.85 -7.07 14.82
C ARG A 324 4.14 -6.35 15.21
N TYR A 325 5.28 -6.89 14.79
CA TYR A 325 6.55 -6.16 14.88
C TYR A 325 6.83 -5.41 13.58
N LEU A 326 7.48 -4.26 13.68
CA LEU A 326 7.89 -3.47 12.52
C LEU A 326 9.35 -3.76 12.21
N GLY A 327 9.68 -3.92 10.93
CA GLY A 327 11.05 -4.16 10.51
C GLY A 327 11.42 -3.67 9.13
N ASP A 328 12.72 -3.50 8.94
CA ASP A 328 13.36 -3.16 7.68
C ASP A 328 14.08 -4.40 7.15
N ILE A 329 13.77 -4.82 5.92
CA ILE A 329 14.26 -6.06 5.33
C ILE A 329 15.32 -5.79 4.27
N PHE A 330 16.44 -6.48 4.40
CA PHE A 330 17.58 -6.46 3.50
C PHE A 330 17.87 -7.87 3.01
N TYR A 331 18.18 -8.02 1.73
CA TYR A 331 18.47 -9.34 1.13
C TYR A 331 19.51 -9.21 0.03
N SER A 332 20.14 -10.33 -0.34
CA SER A 332 21.13 -10.37 -1.41
C SER A 332 20.63 -11.23 -2.56
N LYS A 333 20.70 -10.72 -3.78
CA LYS A 333 20.28 -11.42 -5.00
C LYS A 333 21.49 -11.67 -5.87
N ASN A 334 21.63 -12.89 -6.40
CA ASN A 334 22.63 -13.27 -7.41
C ASN A 334 24.09 -12.89 -7.07
N GLY A 335 24.53 -13.04 -5.81
CA GLY A 335 25.91 -12.74 -5.42
C GLY A 335 26.28 -11.25 -5.44
N SER A 336 25.29 -10.35 -5.48
CA SER A 336 25.52 -8.91 -5.37
C SER A 336 26.22 -8.56 -4.05
N SER A 337 27.23 -7.68 -4.11
CA SER A 337 28.06 -7.32 -2.96
C SER A 337 27.37 -6.37 -1.97
N ALA A 338 26.30 -5.70 -2.40
CA ALA A 338 25.53 -4.78 -1.57
C ALA A 338 24.11 -5.34 -1.32
N PRO A 339 23.63 -5.35 -0.06
CA PRO A 339 22.30 -5.80 0.25
C PRO A 339 21.25 -4.83 -0.33
N MET A 340 20.21 -5.41 -0.92
CA MET A 340 19.04 -4.70 -1.44
C MET A 340 18.07 -4.41 -0.30
N TYR A 341 17.53 -3.18 -0.25
CA TYR A 341 16.58 -2.75 0.78
C TYR A 341 15.13 -2.87 0.27
N LEU A 342 14.41 -3.90 0.73
CA LEU A 342 13.09 -4.25 0.22
C LEU A 342 12.07 -3.13 0.37
N ASN A 343 12.02 -2.48 1.55
CA ASN A 343 11.00 -1.45 1.82
C ASN A 343 11.13 -0.27 0.84
N GLN A 344 12.36 0.15 0.54
CA GLN A 344 12.63 1.20 -0.44
C GLN A 344 12.28 0.74 -1.87
N ILE A 345 12.63 -0.48 -2.24
CA ILE A 345 12.33 -1.02 -3.58
C ILE A 345 10.82 -1.06 -3.83
N LEU A 346 10.02 -1.39 -2.83
CA LEU A 346 8.55 -1.37 -2.96
C LEU A 346 8.00 0.04 -3.22
N LEU A 347 8.60 1.07 -2.64
CA LEU A 347 8.27 2.47 -2.95
C LEU A 347 8.72 2.83 -4.36
N ASP A 348 9.97 2.53 -4.71
CA ASP A 348 10.57 2.88 -6.00
C ASP A 348 9.83 2.24 -7.18
N LYS A 349 9.28 1.04 -6.97
CA LYS A 349 8.49 0.29 -7.96
C LYS A 349 6.99 0.58 -7.91
N GLY A 350 6.53 1.44 -7.00
CA GLY A 350 5.12 1.83 -6.88
C GLY A 350 4.20 0.73 -6.34
N TYR A 351 4.74 -0.27 -5.64
CA TYR A 351 3.97 -1.31 -4.97
C TYR A 351 3.50 -0.91 -3.58
N ALA A 352 4.12 0.11 -2.98
CA ALA A 352 3.76 0.64 -1.67
C ALA A 352 3.73 2.17 -1.66
N VAL A 353 3.09 2.74 -0.65
CA VAL A 353 3.13 4.17 -0.32
C VAL A 353 3.75 4.36 1.06
N ARG A 354 4.33 5.55 1.30
CA ARG A 354 4.91 5.87 2.61
C ARG A 354 3.81 6.12 3.63
N VAL A 355 3.92 5.52 4.81
CA VAL A 355 3.05 5.79 5.95
C VAL A 355 3.38 7.19 6.49
N ARG A 356 2.36 8.03 6.65
CA ARG A 356 2.51 9.30 7.37
C ARG A 356 2.59 8.99 8.87
N MET A 357 3.71 9.36 9.50
CA MET A 357 3.88 9.26 10.95
C MET A 357 3.00 10.25 11.69
#